data_AF-A0A093R7A0-F1
#
_entry.id   AF-A0A093R7A0-F1
#
_cell.length_a   1.000
_cell.length_b   1.000
_cell.length_c   1.000
_cell.angle_alpha   90.00
_cell.angle_beta   90.00
_cell.angle_gamma   90.00
#
_symmetry.space_group_name_H-M   'P 1'
#
loop_
_entity.id
_entity.type
_entity.pdbx_description
1 polymer ?
#
loop_
_entity_poly.entity_id
_entity_poly.type
_entity_poly.pdbx_seq_one_letter_code
_entity_poly.pdbx_strand_id
1 'polypeptide(L)' 'PPNLDINHVMGLSDLKKKLPEAAFGKKNYTENEVCFKGVYFSLYEVEISKKDKYKMDQLVENLKEKDVVSI' A
#
# COMPACT_ATOMS: atom_id res chain seq x y z
N PRO A 1 -7.37 -0.78 14.93
CA PRO A 1 -6.88 0.49 15.52
C PRO A 1 -7.58 1.69 14.86
N PRO A 2 -8.12 2.65 15.64
CA PRO A 2 -8.90 3.77 15.09
C PRO A 2 -8.06 4.87 14.43
N ASN A 3 -6.74 4.91 14.68
CA ASN A 3 -5.82 5.87 14.08
C ASN A 3 -4.69 5.12 13.38
N LEU A 4 -4.46 5.43 12.10
CA LEU A 4 -3.27 5.00 11.36
C LEU A 4 -2.17 6.04 11.55
N ASP A 5 -0.99 5.59 11.96
CA ASP A 5 0.20 6.43 11.97
C ASP A 5 1.01 6.19 10.69
N ILE A 6 1.46 7.26 10.03
CA ILE A 6 2.16 7.21 8.75
C ILE A 6 3.64 7.46 9.02
N ASN A 7 4.38 6.39 9.25
CA ASN A 7 5.83 6.42 9.44
C ASN A 7 6.57 5.83 8.23
N HIS A 8 7.70 6.43 7.86
CA HIS A 8 8.58 5.85 6.85
C HIS A 8 9.40 4.70 7.46
N VAL A 9 8.99 3.46 7.19
CA VAL A 9 9.63 2.25 7.74
C VAL A 9 10.59 1.61 6.73
N MET A 10 10.31 1.69 5.43
CA MET A 10 11.06 0.97 4.39
C MET A 10 10.82 1.57 2.99
N GLY A 11 11.81 1.45 2.08
CA GLY A 11 11.66 1.81 0.67
C GLY A 11 10.86 0.78 -0.15
N LEU A 12 10.31 1.21 -1.29
CA LEU A 12 9.41 0.37 -2.11
C LEU A 12 10.09 -0.89 -2.64
N SER A 13 11.35 -0.79 -3.07
CA SER A 13 12.10 -1.92 -3.64
C SER A 13 12.33 -3.02 -2.59
N ASP A 14 12.59 -2.65 -1.33
CA ASP A 14 12.74 -3.61 -0.24
C ASP A 14 11.39 -4.17 0.23
N LEU A 15 10.32 -3.36 0.16
CA LEU A 15 8.96 -3.82 0.38
C LEU A 15 8.56 -4.90 -0.65
N LYS A 16 8.90 -4.70 -1.93
CA LYS A 16 8.69 -5.69 -3.02
C LYS A 16 9.43 -7.00 -2.83
N LYS A 17 10.59 -6.99 -2.15
CA LYS A 17 11.32 -8.22 -1.82
C LYS A 17 10.68 -8.99 -0.67
N LYS A 18 9.99 -8.29 0.24
CA LYS A 18 9.36 -8.88 1.43
C LYS A 18 7.95 -9.38 1.17
N LEU A 19 7.23 -8.73 0.27
CA LEU A 19 5.86 -9.10 -0.08
C LEU A 19 5.82 -9.91 -1.37
N PRO A 20 4.88 -10.85 -1.50
CA PRO A 20 4.69 -11.55 -2.75
C PRO A 20 4.24 -10.63 -3.87
N GLU A 21 4.65 -10.92 -5.11
CA GLU A 21 4.22 -10.19 -6.32
C GLU A 21 2.68 -10.10 -6.42
N ALA A 22 1.99 -11.16 -6.00
CA ALA A 22 0.53 -11.22 -5.98
C ALA A 22 -0.11 -10.08 -5.15
N ALA A 23 0.55 -9.59 -4.10
CA ALA A 23 0.03 -8.53 -3.24
C ALA A 23 0.04 -7.14 -3.92
N PHE A 24 0.79 -6.95 -5.01
CA PHE A 24 0.95 -5.65 -5.68
C PHE A 24 -0.04 -5.39 -6.81
N GLY A 25 -0.77 -6.41 -7.28
CA GLY A 25 -1.73 -6.27 -8.36
C GLY A 25 -3.17 -6.29 -7.87
N LYS A 26 -3.94 -5.22 -8.08
CA LYS A 26 -5.37 -5.16 -7.68
C LYS A 26 -6.19 -6.31 -8.27
N LYS A 27 -5.87 -6.74 -9.50
CA LYS A 27 -6.50 -7.88 -10.19
C LYS A 27 -6.29 -9.24 -9.52
N ASN A 28 -5.32 -9.34 -8.61
CA ASN A 28 -5.00 -10.58 -7.91
C ASN A 28 -5.89 -10.77 -6.67
N TYR A 29 -6.63 -9.74 -6.24
CA TYR A 29 -7.53 -9.80 -5.10
C TYR A 29 -8.91 -10.30 -5.55
N THR A 30 -9.39 -11.34 -4.88
CA THR A 30 -10.77 -11.84 -5.02
C THR A 30 -11.53 -11.39 -3.78
N GLU A 31 -12.62 -10.64 -3.94
CA GLU A 31 -13.45 -10.18 -2.80
C GLU A 31 -12.68 -9.47 -1.66
N ASN A 32 -11.60 -8.77 -2.01
CA ASN A 32 -10.65 -8.06 -1.13
C ASN A 32 -9.54 -8.91 -0.50
N GLU A 33 -9.37 -10.18 -0.88
CA GLU A 33 -8.26 -10.98 -0.36
C GLU A 33 -7.45 -11.61 -1.50
N VAL A 34 -6.13 -11.69 -1.31
CA VAL A 34 -5.27 -12.52 -2.14
C VAL A 34 -4.54 -13.52 -1.26
N CYS A 35 -4.66 -14.79 -1.62
CA CYS A 35 -3.88 -15.86 -1.02
C CYS A 35 -2.73 -16.22 -1.96
N PHE A 36 -1.50 -16.08 -1.48
CA PHE A 36 -0.31 -16.48 -2.24
C PHE A 36 0.64 -17.26 -1.36
N LYS A 37 0.94 -18.50 -1.76
CA LYS A 37 1.84 -19.42 -1.04
C LYS A 37 1.45 -19.60 0.45
N GLY A 38 0.16 -19.63 0.76
CA GLY A 38 -0.34 -19.81 2.13
C GLY A 38 -0.32 -18.56 3.01
N VAL A 39 0.04 -17.40 2.44
CA VAL A 39 -0.06 -16.08 3.10
C VAL A 39 -1.26 -15.34 2.52
N TYR A 40 -2.07 -14.76 3.41
CA TYR A 40 -3.25 -13.98 3.07
C TYR A 40 -2.97 -12.50 3.19
N PHE A 41 -3.35 -11.74 2.16
CA PHE A 41 -3.33 -10.28 2.17
C PHE A 41 -4.75 -9.78 1.95
N SER A 42 -5.26 -9.03 2.92
CA SER A 42 -6.56 -8.40 2.83
C SER A 42 -6.39 -6.94 2.41
N LEU A 43 -7.22 -6.49 1.48
CA LEU A 43 -7.32 -5.12 1.01
C LEU A 43 -8.32 -4.38 1.89
N TYR A 44 -7.92 -3.20 2.36
CA TYR A 44 -8.78 -2.32 3.14
C TYR A 44 -8.92 -0.99 2.42
N GLU A 45 -10.14 -0.48 2.37
CA GLU A 45 -10.40 0.90 1.99
C GLU A 45 -10.25 1.79 3.24
N VAL A 46 -9.55 2.91 3.08
CA VAL A 46 -9.30 3.85 4.18
C VAL A 46 -10.06 5.13 3.89
N GLU A 47 -10.99 5.48 4.77
CA GLU A 47 -11.63 6.79 4.76
C GLU A 47 -10.74 7.83 5.45
N ILE A 48 -10.43 8.92 4.74
CA ILE A 48 -9.50 9.95 5.22
C ILE A 48 -10.30 11.13 5.78
N SER A 49 -9.96 11.54 7.01
CA SER A 49 -10.49 12.78 7.57
C SER A 49 -9.96 14.00 6.81
N LYS A 50 -10.74 15.08 6.69
CA LYS A 50 -10.27 16.32 6.04
C LYS A 50 -8.98 16.88 6.67
N LYS A 51 -8.69 16.57 7.93
CA LYS A 51 -7.49 17.03 8.65
C LYS A 51 -6.22 16.28 8.24
N ASP A 52 -6.36 15.03 7.79
CA ASP A 52 -5.24 14.16 7.43
C ASP A 52 -5.01 14.06 5.93
N LYS A 53 -5.84 14.73 5.13
CA LYS A 53 -5.71 14.79 3.67
C LYS A 53 -4.30 15.20 3.23
N TYR A 54 -3.71 16.22 3.86
CA TYR A 54 -2.37 16.71 3.48
C TYR A 54 -1.29 15.63 3.66
N LYS A 55 -1.37 14.82 4.73
CA LYS A 55 -0.40 13.74 5.00
C LYS A 55 -0.51 12.64 3.96
N MET A 56 -1.74 12.34 3.53
CA MET A 56 -2.01 11.35 2.49
C MET A 56 -1.56 11.84 1.11
N ASP A 57 -1.84 13.10 0.77
CA ASP A 57 -1.37 13.71 -0.47
C ASP A 57 0.17 13.69 -0.53
N GLN A 58 0.84 14.06 0.58
CA GLN A 58 2.29 14.00 0.70
C GLN A 58 2.81 12.56 0.59
N LEU A 59 2.13 11.57 1.17
CA LEU A 59 2.50 10.15 1.04
C LEU A 59 2.40 9.70 -0.43
N VAL A 60 1.33 10.07 -1.13
CA VAL A 60 1.12 9.76 -2.55
C VAL A 60 2.21 10.39 -3.42
N GLU A 61 2.58 11.65 -3.17
CA GLU A 61 3.69 12.31 -3.87
C GLU A 61 5.02 11.62 -3.61
N ASN A 62 5.33 11.29 -2.35
CA ASN A 62 6.55 10.55 -2.01
C ASN A 62 6.61 9.17 -2.68
N LEU A 63 5.48 8.49 -2.82
CA LEU A 63 5.40 7.21 -3.53
C LEU A 63 5.64 7.39 -5.03
N LYS A 64 5.16 8.49 -5.63
CA LYS A 64 5.42 8.83 -7.05
C LYS A 64 6.86 9.22 -7.31
N GLU A 65 7.49 9.98 -6.40
CA GLU A 65 8.89 10.42 -6.52
C GLU A 65 9.88 9.28 -6.29
N LYS A 66 9.59 8.38 -5.34
CA LYS A 66 10.56 7.36 -4.91
C LYS A 66 10.63 6.13 -5.81
N ASP A 67 9.64 5.85 -6.67
CA ASP A 67 9.73 4.76 -7.64
C ASP A 67 8.51 4.70 -8.62
N VAL A 68 8.75 4.48 -9.91
CA VAL A 68 7.83 3.79 -10.86
C VAL A 68 6.61 4.56 -11.46
N VAL A 69 6.84 5.49 -12.39
CA VAL A 69 6.02 5.47 -13.63
C VAL A 69 6.66 4.43 -14.54
N SER A 70 6.03 3.27 -14.66
CA SER A 70 6.07 2.54 -15.93
C SER A 70 4.68 2.68 -16.52
N ILE A 71 4.66 3.50 -17.57
CA ILE A 71 3.55 3.77 -18.49
C ILE A 71 3.02 2.45 -19.05
#